data_AF-E3EK41-F1
#
_entry.id   AF-E3EK41-F1
#
_cell.length_a   1.000
_cell.length_b   1.000
_cell.length_c   1.000
_cell.angle_alpha   90.00
_cell.angle_beta   90.00
_cell.angle_gamma   90.00
#
_symmetry.space_group_name_H-M   'P 1'
#
loop_
_entity.id
_entity.type
_entity.pdbx_description
1 polymer ?
#
loop_
_entity_poly.entity_id
_entity_poly.type
_entity_poly.pdbx_seq_one_letter_code
_entity_poly.pdbx_strand_id
1 'polypeptide(L)'
;MKVKRLKEILESLDEKLENVDDDLEVFIRNSVNPCGNIQELEQVEFSTYGFFGKAIPCLILNTDSSKTLETNKEDEVIYYISSN
;
A
#
# COMPACT_ATOMS: atom_id res chain seq x y z
N MET A 1 -0.17 14.47 -0.35
CA MET A 1 -0.78 13.93 0.89
C MET A 1 -0.34 14.78 2.08
N LYS A 2 -1.26 15.10 3.02
CA LYS A 2 -0.89 15.80 4.27
C LYS A 2 -0.47 14.78 5.34
N VAL A 3 0.43 15.18 6.24
CA VAL A 3 0.92 14.33 7.36
C VAL A 3 -0.22 13.71 8.17
N LYS A 4 -1.34 14.41 8.34
CA LYS A 4 -2.53 13.88 9.01
C LYS A 4 -3.02 12.57 8.38
N ARG A 5 -3.07 12.51 7.05
CA ARG A 5 -3.56 11.35 6.29
C ARG A 5 -2.58 10.18 6.32
N LEU A 6 -1.27 10.45 6.37
CA LEU A 6 -0.27 9.43 6.64
C LEU A 6 -0.48 8.79 8.02
N LYS A 7 -0.75 9.61 9.04
CA LYS A 7 -1.02 9.10 10.40
C LYS A 7 -2.28 8.26 10.46
N GLU A 8 -3.37 8.68 9.82
CA GLU A 8 -4.62 7.89 9.76
C GLU A 8 -4.39 6.53 9.08
N ILE A 9 -3.58 6.50 8.01
CA ILE A 9 -3.18 5.24 7.36
C ILE A 9 -2.37 4.39 8.34
N LEU A 10 -1.33 4.92 8.96
CA LEU A 10 -0.49 4.19 9.93
C LEU A 10 -1.29 3.69 11.14
N GLU A 11 -2.20 4.49 11.69
CA GLU A 11 -3.08 4.07 12.80
C GLU A 11 -4.04 2.96 12.36
N SER A 12 -4.64 3.07 11.17
CA SER A 12 -5.48 2.01 10.61
C SER A 12 -4.71 0.75 10.25
N LEU A 13 -3.41 0.90 9.98
CA LEU A 13 -2.49 -0.19 9.77
C LEU A 13 -2.15 -0.82 11.10
N ASP A 14 -1.77 -0.08 12.14
CA ASP A 14 -1.47 -0.62 13.46
C ASP A 14 -2.62 -1.49 14.01
N GLU A 15 -3.88 -1.07 13.84
CA GLU A 15 -5.05 -1.89 14.21
C GLU A 15 -5.16 -3.19 13.38
N LYS A 16 -4.80 -3.16 12.10
CA LYS A 16 -4.89 -4.31 11.18
C LYS A 16 -3.63 -5.17 11.17
N LEU A 17 -2.52 -4.60 11.62
CA LEU A 17 -1.17 -5.12 11.59
C LEU A 17 -0.65 -5.36 13.03
N GLU A 18 -1.52 -5.39 14.03
CA GLU A 18 -1.20 -5.55 15.46
C GLU A 18 -0.36 -6.83 15.76
N ASN A 19 -0.21 -7.73 14.77
CA ASN A 19 0.60 -8.94 14.83
C ASN A 19 1.58 -9.08 13.65
N VAL A 20 1.91 -7.99 12.97
CA VAL A 20 2.77 -8.01 11.80
C VAL A 20 4.19 -7.71 12.22
N ASP A 21 5.11 -8.48 11.64
CA ASP A 21 6.53 -8.47 11.96
C ASP A 21 7.14 -7.08 11.69
N ASP A 22 7.99 -6.59 12.60
CA ASP A 22 8.76 -5.36 12.39
C ASP A 22 9.70 -5.47 11.17
N ASP A 23 10.05 -6.72 10.81
CA ASP A 23 10.83 -7.05 9.61
C ASP A 23 9.97 -7.25 8.35
N LEU A 24 8.68 -6.90 8.38
CA LEU A 24 7.81 -6.99 7.21
C LEU A 24 8.35 -6.12 6.07
N GLU A 25 8.52 -6.73 4.91
CA GLU A 25 9.00 -6.03 3.74
C GLU A 25 7.96 -5.04 3.20
N VAL A 26 8.45 -3.86 2.85
CA VAL A 26 7.64 -2.78 2.28
C VAL A 26 8.12 -2.49 0.86
N PHE A 27 7.19 -2.58 -0.09
CA PHE A 27 7.42 -2.31 -1.50
C PHE A 27 6.71 -1.02 -1.92
N ILE A 28 7.26 -0.33 -2.92
CA ILE A 28 6.62 0.82 -3.55
C ILE A 28 6.25 0.44 -4.98
N ARG A 29 4.96 0.48 -5.31
CA ARG A 29 4.46 0.17 -6.66
C ARG A 29 4.25 1.47 -7.43
N ASN A 30 5.23 1.78 -8.29
CA ASN A 30 5.16 2.88 -9.25
C ASN A 30 5.14 2.29 -10.66
N SER A 31 4.04 2.45 -11.41
CA SER A 31 3.95 1.80 -12.73
C SER A 31 4.84 2.48 -13.76
N VAL A 32 4.81 3.81 -13.78
CA VAL A 32 5.67 4.65 -14.62
C VAL A 32 5.83 5.98 -13.89
N ASN A 33 7.07 6.38 -13.62
CA ASN A 33 7.38 7.74 -13.20
C ASN A 33 8.30 8.38 -14.25
N PRO A 34 7.75 8.75 -15.42
CA PRO A 34 8.55 9.14 -16.57
C PRO A 34 9.29 10.47 -16.35
N CYS A 35 8.80 11.29 -15.42
CA CYS A 35 9.36 12.60 -15.11
C CYS A 35 10.25 12.60 -13.85
N GLY A 36 10.40 11.45 -13.16
CA GLY A 36 11.17 11.36 -11.90
C GLY A 36 10.60 12.23 -10.76
N ASN A 37 9.31 12.56 -10.82
CA ASN A 37 8.68 13.44 -9.85
C ASN A 37 8.37 12.71 -8.54
N ILE A 38 8.22 13.47 -7.45
CA ILE A 38 7.65 12.94 -6.20
C ILE A 38 6.16 12.64 -6.46
N GLN A 39 5.72 11.44 -6.09
CA GLN A 39 4.37 10.96 -6.31
C GLN A 39 3.60 10.88 -4.99
N GLU A 40 2.28 11.11 -5.05
CA GLU A 40 1.43 11.00 -3.87
C GLU A 40 1.15 9.52 -3.55
N LEU A 41 1.24 9.17 -2.27
CA LEU A 41 0.76 7.88 -1.77
C LEU A 41 -0.77 7.92 -1.72
N GLU A 42 -1.42 7.00 -2.43
CA GLU A 42 -2.88 6.96 -2.55
C GLU A 42 -3.50 5.77 -1.81
N GLN A 43 -2.80 4.62 -1.77
CA GLN A 43 -3.34 3.39 -1.20
C GLN A 43 -2.22 2.53 -0.60
N VAL A 44 -2.52 1.84 0.49
CA VAL A 44 -1.67 0.80 1.08
C VAL A 44 -2.36 -0.56 0.91
N GLU A 45 -1.61 -1.53 0.44
CA GLU A 45 -2.07 -2.89 0.16
C GLU A 45 -1.26 -3.87 1.00
N PHE A 46 -1.92 -4.61 1.90
CA PHE A 46 -1.30 -5.77 2.54
C PHE A 46 -1.49 -6.98 1.62
N SER A 47 -0.40 -7.64 1.25
CA SER A 47 -0.40 -8.69 0.24
C SER A 47 0.67 -9.73 0.54
N THR A 48 0.91 -10.63 -0.40
CA THR A 48 2.04 -11.56 -0.35
C THR A 48 2.80 -11.56 -1.66
N TYR A 49 4.11 -11.81 -1.60
CA TYR A 49 4.90 -12.11 -2.78
C TYR A 49 5.49 -13.51 -2.70
N GLY A 50 5.68 -14.12 -3.87
CA GLY A 50 6.25 -15.46 -3.98
C GLY A 50 7.77 -15.42 -3.95
N PHE A 51 8.39 -16.16 -3.02
CA PHE A 51 9.83 -16.34 -2.95
C PHE A 51 10.18 -17.79 -2.61
N PHE A 52 10.90 -18.47 -3.50
CA PHE A 52 11.28 -19.88 -3.36
C PHE A 52 10.12 -20.80 -2.92
N GLY A 53 8.96 -20.68 -3.57
CA GLY A 53 7.78 -21.51 -3.31
C GLY A 53 7.03 -21.18 -2.01
N LYS A 54 7.41 -20.11 -1.31
CA LYS A 54 6.68 -19.57 -0.17
C LYS A 54 5.95 -18.28 -0.56
N ALA A 55 4.80 -18.04 0.06
CA ALA A 55 4.14 -16.74 0.07
C ALA A 55 4.60 -15.99 1.32
N ILE A 56 5.25 -14.83 1.13
CA ILE A 56 5.76 -14.00 2.21
C ILE A 56 4.89 -12.75 2.28
N PRO A 57 4.33 -12.40 3.46
CA PRO A 57 3.54 -11.20 3.62
C PRO A 57 4.37 -9.94 3.37
N CYS A 58 3.75 -8.93 2.80
CA CYS A 58 4.38 -7.63 2.57
C CYS A 58 3.35 -6.51 2.54
N LEU A 59 3.83 -5.28 2.72
CA LEU A 59 3.06 -4.07 2.43
C LEU A 59 3.48 -3.49 1.09
N ILE A 60 2.50 -3.04 0.32
CA ILE A 60 2.70 -2.41 -0.97
C ILE A 60 2.11 -1.00 -0.91
N LEU A 61 2.97 -0.01 -1.09
CA LEU A 61 2.64 1.41 -1.15
C LEU A 61 2.33 1.77 -2.60
N ASN A 62 1.04 1.97 -2.89
CA ASN A 62 0.54 2.33 -4.21
C ASN A 62 0.44 3.86 -4.35
N THR A 63 1.12 4.41 -5.35
CA THR A 63 1.08 5.85 -5.64
C THR A 63 0.01 6.22 -6.66
N ASP A 64 -0.19 7.52 -6.88
CA ASP A 64 -1.09 8.11 -7.90
C ASP A 64 -0.91 7.53 -9.32
N SER A 65 0.25 6.94 -9.60
CA SER A 65 0.60 6.35 -10.89
C SER A 65 0.65 4.83 -10.83
N SER A 66 0.12 4.22 -9.77
CA SER A 66 -0.10 2.79 -9.68
C SER A 66 -1.25 2.37 -10.60
N LYS A 67 -1.05 1.30 -11.39
CA LYS A 67 -2.02 0.82 -12.39
C LYS A 67 -3.20 0.07 -11.77
N THR A 68 -3.18 -0.16 -10.46
CA THR A 68 -4.06 -1.12 -9.78
C THR A 68 -4.73 -0.52 -8.54
N LEU A 69 -4.96 0.80 -8.50
CA LEU A 69 -5.66 1.42 -7.37
C LEU A 69 -7.10 0.89 -7.31
N GLU A 70 -7.47 0.29 -6.18
CA GLU A 70 -8.86 -0.12 -5.94
C GLU A 70 -9.73 1.06 -5.49
N THR A 71 -10.95 1.14 -6.04
CA THR A 71 -11.95 2.16 -5.71
C THR A 71 -13.19 1.56 -5.06
N ASN A 72 -13.91 2.37 -4.28
CA ASN A 72 -15.20 2.01 -3.72
C ASN A 72 -16.33 2.18 -4.76
N LYS A 73 -17.59 1.96 -4.34
CA LYS A 73 -18.77 2.09 -5.22
C LYS A 73 -19.05 3.52 -5.71
N GLU A 74 -18.37 4.50 -5.13
CA GLU A 74 -18.48 5.92 -5.44
C GLU A 74 -17.26 6.42 -6.24
N ASP A 75 -16.46 5.49 -6.79
CA ASP A 75 -15.21 5.76 -7.52
C ASP A 75 -14.11 6.46 -6.69
N GLU A 76 -14.18 6.40 -5.36
CA GLU A 76 -13.13 6.93 -4.48
C GLU A 76 -12.08 5.86 -4.18
N VAL A 77 -10.79 6.23 -4.19
CA VAL A 77 -9.68 5.32 -3.87
C VAL A 77 -9.80 4.83 -2.43
N ILE A 78 -9.78 3.50 -2.26
CA ILE A 78 -9.77 2.86 -0.94
C ILE A 78 -8.35 3.00 -0.37
N TYR A 79 -8.21 3.60 0.81
CA TYR A 79 -6.87 3.89 1.35
C TYR A 79 -6.12 2.64 1.83
N TYR A 80 -6.84 1.59 2.24
CA TYR A 80 -6.26 0.33 2.69
C TYR A 80 -7.01 -0.87 2.12
N ILE A 81 -6.28 -1.80 1.55
CA ILE A 81 -6.79 -3.08 1.09
C ILE A 81 -5.96 -4.24 1.65
N SER A 82 -6.61 -5.39 1.84
CA SER A 82 -5.98 -6.64 2.25
C SER A 82 -6.26 -7.67 1.16
N SER A 83 -5.24 -7.98 0.38
CA SER A 83 -5.32 -8.98 -0.69
C SER A 83 -4.97 -10.35 -0.11
N ASN A 84 -5.88 -11.32 -0.25
CA ASN A 84 -5.66 -12.73 0.14
C ASN A 84 -4.86 -13.49 -0.93
#